data_AF-A0A7C4VA03-F1
#
_entry.id   AF-A0A7C4VA03-F1
#
_cell.length_a   1.000
_cell.length_b   1.000
_cell.length_c   1.000
_cell.angle_alpha   90.00
_cell.angle_beta   90.00
_cell.angle_gamma   90.00
#
_symmetry.space_group_name_H-M   'P 1'
#
loop_
_entity.id
_entity.type
_entity.pdbx_description
1 polymer ?
#
loop_
_entity_poly.entity_id
_entity_poly.type
_entity_poly.pdbx_seq_one_letter_code
_entity_poly.pdbx_strand_id
1 'polypeptide(L)'
;MGGFFSSLFDEMGARRRRLRAALGDRGQALVEFLVLGGIALGSAGLFVREWMVAAAPWGFAIPAVFVIGFLLIEARRQASLARGAEGERVSPSYDWIVLLWSFGCALAGAAAFVIALTSEPPALPGEEIWTPPESSVPVDISP
;
A
#
# COMPACT_ATOMS: atom_id res chain seq x y z
N MET A 1 20.58 -7.53 -17.44
CA MET A 1 19.66 -6.55 -16.81
C MET A 1 18.93 -5.69 -17.84
N GLY A 2 19.60 -5.09 -18.84
CA GLY A 2 18.94 -4.23 -19.84
C GLY A 2 17.77 -4.88 -20.61
N GLY A 3 17.90 -6.16 -21.00
CA GLY A 3 16.83 -6.88 -21.70
C GLY A 3 15.55 -7.13 -20.88
N PHE A 4 15.69 -7.34 -19.56
CA PHE A 4 14.54 -7.56 -18.67
C PHE A 4 13.65 -6.32 -18.62
N PHE A 5 14.25 -5.16 -18.36
CA PHE A 5 13.52 -3.91 -18.23
C PHE A 5 12.95 -3.43 -19.57
N SER A 6 13.67 -3.62 -20.68
CA SER A 6 13.11 -3.35 -22.02
C SER A 6 11.85 -4.17 -22.26
N SER A 7 11.92 -5.50 -22.05
CA SER A 7 10.75 -6.38 -22.23
C SER A 7 9.60 -6.03 -21.28
N LEU A 8 9.91 -5.64 -20.05
CA LEU A 8 8.94 -5.18 -19.06
C LEU A 8 8.20 -3.93 -19.55
N PHE A 9 8.91 -2.90 -20.02
CA PHE A 9 8.29 -1.66 -20.47
C PHE A 9 7.47 -1.84 -21.76
N ASP A 10 7.96 -2.67 -22.70
CA ASP A 10 7.23 -3.00 -23.91
C ASP A 10 5.92 -3.74 -23.59
N GLU A 11 5.97 -4.71 -22.66
CA GLU A 11 4.80 -5.44 -22.20
C GLU A 11 3.81 -4.53 -21.44
N MET A 12 4.29 -3.60 -20.62
CA MET A 12 3.42 -2.62 -19.96
C MET A 12 2.62 -1.80 -20.98
N GLY A 13 3.27 -1.34 -22.05
CA GLY A 13 2.60 -0.63 -23.14
C GLY A 13 1.58 -1.52 -23.87
N ALA A 14 1.93 -2.77 -24.15
CA ALA A 14 1.04 -3.73 -24.80
C ALA A 14 -0.18 -4.07 -23.93
N ARG A 15 0.03 -4.35 -22.65
CA ARG A 15 -1.02 -4.60 -21.66
C ARG A 15 -1.97 -3.41 -21.54
N ARG A 16 -1.44 -2.18 -21.51
CA ARG A 16 -2.28 -0.98 -21.46
C ARG A 16 -3.22 -0.91 -22.67
N ARG A 17 -2.73 -1.21 -23.87
CA ARG A 17 -3.57 -1.27 -25.09
C ARG A 17 -4.62 -2.38 -25.01
N ARG A 18 -4.26 -3.57 -24.50
CA ARG A 18 -5.21 -4.68 -24.32
C ARG A 18 -6.31 -4.35 -23.31
N LEU A 19 -5.94 -3.77 -22.16
CA LEU A 19 -6.90 -3.30 -21.16
C LEU A 19 -7.83 -2.21 -21.72
N ARG A 20 -7.29 -1.27 -22.48
CA ARG A 20 -8.07 -0.25 -23.19
C ARG A 20 -9.10 -0.86 -24.11
N ALA A 21 -8.72 -1.87 -24.88
CA ALA A 21 -9.61 -2.57 -25.79
C ALA A 21 -10.72 -3.32 -25.04
N ALA A 22 -10.42 -3.87 -23.85
CA ALA A 22 -11.39 -4.61 -23.04
C ALA A 22 -12.36 -3.73 -22.25
N LEU A 23 -11.90 -2.60 -21.69
CA LEU A 23 -12.66 -1.77 -20.74
C LEU A 23 -13.09 -0.40 -21.32
N GLY A 24 -12.57 -0.04 -22.49
CA GLY A 24 -12.66 1.31 -23.03
C GLY A 24 -11.82 2.33 -22.25
N ASP A 25 -11.77 3.56 -22.76
CA ASP A 25 -10.99 4.65 -22.16
C ASP A 25 -11.41 4.97 -20.71
N ARG A 26 -12.72 5.04 -20.47
CA ARG A 26 -13.27 5.38 -19.16
C ARG A 26 -13.01 4.28 -18.13
N GLY A 27 -13.18 3.02 -18.52
CA GLY A 27 -12.93 1.88 -17.64
C GLY A 27 -11.45 1.78 -17.27
N GLN A 28 -10.56 1.96 -18.24
CA GLN A 28 -9.12 1.99 -17.96
C GLN A 28 -8.74 3.13 -17.00
N ALA A 29 -9.25 4.35 -17.23
CA ALA A 29 -8.98 5.49 -16.36
C ALA A 29 -9.46 5.24 -14.92
N LEU A 30 -10.64 4.64 -14.75
CA LEU A 30 -11.18 4.30 -13.44
C LEU A 30 -10.34 3.23 -12.73
N VAL A 31 -9.89 2.19 -13.45
CA VAL A 31 -8.98 1.17 -12.90
C VAL A 31 -7.65 1.78 -12.48
N GLU A 32 -7.03 2.59 -13.35
CA GLU A 32 -5.76 3.29 -13.03
C GLU A 32 -5.94 4.19 -11.80
N PHE A 33 -7.04 4.94 -11.73
CA PHE A 33 -7.36 5.79 -10.58
C PHE A 33 -7.54 5.01 -9.29
N LEU A 34 -8.31 3.91 -9.31
CA LEU A 34 -8.55 3.09 -8.11
C LEU A 34 -7.27 2.43 -7.60
N VAL A 35 -6.44 1.92 -8.51
CA VAL A 35 -5.17 1.27 -8.14
C VAL A 35 -4.21 2.30 -7.54
N LEU A 36 -3.98 3.41 -8.22
CA LEU A 36 -3.06 4.44 -7.74
C LEU A 36 -3.59 5.10 -6.46
N GLY A 37 -4.89 5.39 -6.39
CA GLY A 37 -5.55 5.95 -5.22
C GLY A 37 -5.43 5.05 -3.99
N GLY A 38 -5.69 3.74 -4.13
CA GLY A 38 -5.56 2.79 -3.02
C GLY A 38 -4.12 2.65 -2.51
N ILE A 39 -3.14 2.58 -3.41
CA ILE A 39 -1.72 2.50 -3.05
C ILE A 39 -1.26 3.82 -2.38
N ALA A 40 -1.68 4.96 -2.91
CA ALA A 40 -1.37 6.28 -2.35
C ALA A 40 -2.00 6.45 -0.96
N LEU A 41 -3.27 6.04 -0.77
CA LEU A 41 -3.96 6.07 0.51
C LEU A 41 -3.25 5.24 1.59
N GLY A 42 -2.76 4.05 1.24
CA GLY A 42 -1.96 3.24 2.16
C GLY A 42 -0.71 3.96 2.67
N SER A 43 -0.13 4.82 1.85
CA SER A 43 1.04 5.64 2.21
C SER A 43 0.64 6.92 2.95
N ALA A 44 -0.55 7.47 2.68
CA ALA A 44 -1.02 8.72 3.27
C ALA A 44 -1.19 8.63 4.79
N GLY A 45 -1.48 7.45 5.34
CA GLY A 45 -1.58 7.23 6.79
C GLY A 45 -0.35 7.67 7.58
N LEU A 46 0.84 7.70 6.94
CA LEU A 46 2.06 8.24 7.54
C LEU A 46 2.05 9.74 7.80
N PHE A 47 1.33 10.48 6.96
CA PHE A 47 1.42 11.95 6.91
C PHE A 47 0.21 12.63 7.54
N VAL A 48 -0.86 11.88 7.83
CA VAL A 48 -2.09 12.47 8.38
C VAL A 48 -1.92 12.75 9.87
N ARG A 49 -1.60 11.74 10.69
CA ARG A 49 -1.50 11.83 12.16
C ARG A 49 -0.47 10.82 12.67
N GLU A 50 0.30 11.17 13.69
CA GLU A 50 1.40 10.34 14.20
C GLU A 50 0.96 8.94 14.67
N TRP A 51 -0.20 8.84 15.31
CA TRP A 51 -0.70 7.56 15.82
C TRP A 51 -1.28 6.62 14.75
N MET A 52 -1.62 7.15 13.57
CA MET A 52 -2.20 6.33 12.50
C MET A 52 -1.21 5.26 12.01
N VAL A 53 0.08 5.54 12.10
CA VAL A 53 1.15 4.58 11.78
C VAL A 53 1.15 3.41 12.75
N ALA A 54 0.89 3.66 14.04
CA ALA A 54 0.82 2.60 15.04
C ALA A 54 -0.41 1.69 14.83
N ALA A 55 -1.50 2.24 14.31
CA ALA A 55 -2.74 1.49 14.07
C ALA A 55 -2.67 0.56 12.85
N ALA A 56 -2.00 0.98 11.77
CA ALA A 56 -1.83 0.17 10.55
C ALA A 56 -0.42 0.30 9.96
N PRO A 57 0.62 -0.22 10.65
CA PRO A 57 2.02 -0.04 10.25
C PRO A 57 2.35 -0.69 8.90
N TRP A 58 1.58 -1.70 8.52
CA TRP A 58 1.71 -2.41 7.25
C TRP A 58 1.23 -1.60 6.03
N GLY A 59 0.40 -0.56 6.23
CA GLY A 59 -0.08 0.30 5.13
C GLY A 59 1.06 0.94 4.34
N PHE A 60 2.12 1.34 5.04
CA PHE A 60 3.34 1.88 4.42
C PHE A 60 4.11 0.88 3.57
N ALA A 61 4.03 -0.42 3.88
CA ALA A 61 4.73 -1.44 3.12
C ALA A 61 4.06 -1.75 1.78
N ILE A 62 2.81 -1.34 1.57
CA ILE A 62 2.01 -1.69 0.39
C ILE A 62 2.66 -1.28 -0.94
N PRO A 63 3.20 -0.06 -1.12
CA PRO A 63 3.91 0.29 -2.36
C PRO A 63 5.11 -0.62 -2.64
N ALA A 64 5.89 -0.98 -1.61
CA ALA A 64 7.02 -1.89 -1.76
C ALA A 64 6.57 -3.30 -2.14
N VAL A 65 5.53 -3.82 -1.47
CA VAL A 65 4.91 -5.11 -1.80
C VAL A 65 4.40 -5.10 -3.24
N PHE A 66 3.71 -4.05 -3.66
CA PHE A 66 3.20 -3.88 -5.02
C PHE A 66 4.33 -4.03 -6.05
N VAL A 67 5.43 -3.28 -5.89
CA VAL A 67 6.58 -3.30 -6.81
C VAL A 67 7.24 -4.67 -6.83
N ILE A 68 7.54 -5.25 -5.65
CA ILE A 68 8.21 -6.56 -5.56
C ILE A 68 7.35 -7.64 -6.23
N GLY A 69 6.05 -7.69 -5.91
CA GLY A 69 5.14 -8.66 -6.50
C GLY A 69 5.00 -8.49 -8.01
N PHE A 70 4.95 -7.24 -8.50
CA PHE A 70 4.93 -6.96 -9.94
C PHE A 70 6.19 -7.52 -10.64
N LEU A 71 7.38 -7.28 -10.06
CA LEU A 71 8.63 -7.80 -10.60
C LEU A 71 8.69 -9.33 -10.58
N LEU A 72 8.15 -9.98 -9.55
CA LEU A 72 8.06 -11.45 -9.49
C LEU A 72 7.11 -12.01 -10.53
N ILE A 73 5.95 -11.38 -10.75
CA ILE A 73 4.99 -11.77 -11.79
C ILE A 73 5.65 -11.64 -13.17
N GLU A 74 6.39 -10.55 -13.40
CA GLU A 74 7.10 -10.31 -14.65
C GLU A 74 8.25 -11.31 -14.88
N ALA A 75 9.03 -11.62 -13.84
CA ALA A 75 10.05 -12.66 -13.90
C ALA A 75 9.45 -14.03 -14.26
N ARG A 76 8.26 -14.35 -13.71
CA ARG A 76 7.53 -15.59 -14.06
C ARG A 76 7.03 -15.61 -15.51
N ARG A 77 6.60 -14.46 -16.04
CA ARG A 77 6.23 -14.31 -17.46
C ARG A 77 7.44 -14.59 -18.35
N GLN A 78 8.55 -13.90 -18.11
CA GLN A 78 9.78 -14.05 -18.89
C GLN A 78 10.36 -15.46 -18.80
N ALA A 79 10.32 -16.11 -17.63
CA ALA A 79 10.73 -17.50 -17.47
C ALA A 79 9.84 -18.48 -18.24
N SER A 80 8.55 -18.18 -18.41
CA SER A 80 7.64 -19.01 -19.22
C SER A 80 7.94 -18.86 -20.71
N LEU A 81 8.19 -17.63 -21.18
CA LEU A 81 8.58 -17.36 -22.56
C LEU A 81 9.95 -17.97 -22.90
N ALA A 82 10.92 -17.88 -21.99
CA ALA A 82 12.24 -18.50 -22.16
C ALA A 82 12.19 -20.04 -22.26
N ARG A 83 11.13 -20.66 -21.72
CA ARG A 83 10.86 -22.10 -21.84
C ARG A 83 10.10 -22.48 -23.11
N GLY A 84 9.88 -21.53 -24.03
CA GLY A 84 9.23 -21.76 -25.32
C GLY A 84 7.70 -21.65 -25.29
N ALA A 85 7.11 -21.09 -24.23
CA ALA A 85 5.67 -20.82 -24.22
C ALA A 85 5.31 -19.77 -25.29
N GLU A 86 4.22 -20.00 -26.01
CA GLU A 86 3.66 -19.03 -26.96
C GLU A 86 3.13 -17.80 -26.21
N GLY A 87 3.56 -16.60 -26.64
CA GLY A 87 3.18 -15.34 -26.01
C GLY A 87 1.66 -15.16 -25.89
N GLU A 88 0.91 -15.52 -26.93
CA GLU A 88 -0.55 -15.42 -26.96
C GLU A 88 -1.25 -16.25 -25.87
N ARG A 89 -0.67 -17.38 -25.46
CA ARG A 89 -1.20 -18.21 -24.37
C ARG A 89 -0.84 -17.66 -22.99
N VAL A 90 0.28 -16.96 -22.86
CA VAL A 90 0.77 -16.42 -21.58
C VAL A 90 0.11 -15.08 -21.24
N SER A 91 -0.15 -14.23 -22.24
CA SER A 91 -0.66 -12.87 -22.04
C SER A 91 -1.98 -12.77 -21.24
N PRO A 92 -3.03 -13.57 -21.50
CA PRO A 92 -4.30 -13.43 -20.78
C PRO A 92 -4.17 -13.73 -19.29
N SER A 93 -3.49 -14.82 -18.95
CA SER A 93 -3.24 -15.22 -17.56
C SER A 93 -2.37 -14.18 -16.85
N TYR A 94 -1.33 -13.69 -17.52
CA TYR A 94 -0.49 -12.62 -16.99
C TYR A 94 -1.29 -11.33 -16.73
N ASP A 95 -2.11 -10.90 -17.69
CA ASP A 95 -2.90 -9.67 -17.58
C ASP A 95 -3.84 -9.72 -16.36
N TRP A 96 -4.50 -10.86 -16.15
CA TRP A 96 -5.35 -11.11 -14.98
C TRP A 96 -4.58 -11.15 -13.67
N ILE A 97 -3.44 -11.85 -13.63
CA ILE A 97 -2.60 -11.91 -12.42
C ILE A 97 -2.13 -10.50 -12.03
N VAL A 98 -1.64 -9.71 -12.98
CA VAL A 98 -1.21 -8.33 -12.73
C VAL A 98 -2.39 -7.48 -12.27
N LEU A 99 -3.57 -7.64 -12.89
CA LEU A 99 -4.77 -6.88 -12.51
C LEU A 99 -5.21 -7.20 -11.07
N LEU A 100 -5.35 -8.49 -10.74
CA LEU A 100 -5.74 -8.95 -9.41
C LEU A 100 -4.72 -8.55 -8.34
N TRP A 101 -3.42 -8.66 -8.65
CA TRP A 101 -2.35 -8.21 -7.76
C TRP A 101 -2.45 -6.71 -7.48
N SER A 102 -2.65 -5.91 -8.54
CA SER A 102 -2.77 -4.46 -8.43
C SER A 102 -3.98 -4.06 -7.60
N PHE A 103 -5.14 -4.67 -7.86
CA PHE A 103 -6.36 -4.45 -7.08
C PHE A 103 -6.22 -4.91 -5.64
N GLY A 104 -5.59 -6.06 -5.39
CA GLY A 104 -5.34 -6.56 -4.05
C GLY A 104 -4.47 -5.60 -3.23
N CYS A 105 -3.40 -5.08 -3.82
CA CYS A 105 -2.56 -4.07 -3.18
C CYS A 105 -3.32 -2.76 -2.91
N ALA A 106 -4.11 -2.30 -3.89
CA ALA A 106 -4.91 -1.08 -3.74
C ALA A 106 -5.97 -1.20 -2.64
N LEU A 107 -6.66 -2.34 -2.57
CA LEU A 107 -7.63 -2.65 -1.51
C LEU A 107 -6.95 -2.74 -0.14
N ALA A 108 -5.78 -3.39 -0.07
CA ALA A 108 -5.01 -3.46 1.16
C ALA A 108 -4.59 -2.05 1.62
N GLY A 109 -4.09 -1.20 0.72
CA GLY A 109 -3.74 0.19 1.04
C GLY A 109 -4.93 1.01 1.53
N ALA A 110 -6.09 0.90 0.86
CA ALA A 110 -7.31 1.55 1.30
C ALA A 110 -7.79 1.03 2.67
N ALA A 111 -7.70 -0.28 2.91
CA ALA A 111 -8.07 -0.88 4.19
C ALA A 111 -7.16 -0.42 5.33
N ALA A 112 -5.84 -0.35 5.12
CA ALA A 112 -4.90 0.21 6.10
C ALA A 112 -5.28 1.63 6.48
N PHE A 113 -5.57 2.47 5.48
CA PHE A 113 -5.97 3.84 5.70
C PHE A 113 -7.27 3.95 6.50
N VAL A 114 -8.31 3.17 6.14
CA VAL A 114 -9.58 3.16 6.86
C VAL A 114 -9.38 2.73 8.31
N ILE A 115 -8.64 1.63 8.54
CA ILE A 115 -8.35 1.14 9.90
C ILE A 115 -7.65 2.21 10.73
N ALA A 116 -6.63 2.86 10.16
CA ALA A 116 -5.90 3.92 10.84
C ALA A 116 -6.81 5.13 11.13
N LEU A 117 -7.67 5.51 10.19
CA LEU A 117 -8.58 6.65 10.33
C LEU A 117 -9.64 6.40 11.41
N THR A 118 -10.10 5.16 11.55
CA THR A 118 -11.11 4.77 12.55
C THR A 118 -10.51 4.35 13.90
N SER A 119 -9.18 4.38 14.03
CA SER A 119 -8.50 4.02 15.28
C SER A 119 -8.55 5.15 16.30
N GLU A 120 -8.61 4.79 17.58
CA GLU A 120 -8.56 5.77 18.66
C GLU A 120 -7.12 6.30 18.83
N PRO A 121 -6.96 7.61 19.09
CA PRO A 121 -5.67 8.14 19.47
C PRO A 121 -5.21 7.47 20.78
N PRO A 122 -3.90 7.23 20.94
CA PRO A 122 -3.37 6.72 22.20
C PRO A 122 -3.79 7.64 23.34
N ALA A 123 -4.06 7.06 24.50
CA ALA A 123 -4.32 7.83 25.70
C ALA A 123 -3.19 8.84 25.89
N LEU A 124 -3.55 10.11 26.13
CA LEU A 124 -2.57 11.11 26.51
C LEU A 124 -1.76 10.53 27.68
N PRO A 125 -0.42 10.64 27.68
CA PRO A 125 0.36 10.25 28.84
C PRO A 125 -0.29 10.93 30.03
N GLY A 126 -0.72 10.13 31.01
CA GLY A 126 -1.43 10.65 32.18
C GLY A 126 -0.61 11.81 32.70
N GLU A 127 -1.23 12.98 32.84
CA GLU A 127 -0.56 14.10 33.49
C GLU A 127 0.00 13.50 34.79
N GLU A 128 1.33 13.46 34.91
CA GLU A 128 1.96 13.31 36.20
C GLU A 128 1.62 14.59 36.96
N ILE A 129 0.36 14.67 37.41
CA ILE A 129 -0.10 15.65 38.36
C ILE A 129 0.74 15.32 39.58
N TRP A 130 1.84 16.04 39.70
CA TRP A 130 2.71 15.98 40.86
C TRP A 130 1.81 16.15 42.08
N THR A 131 1.55 15.06 42.78
CA THR A 131 0.83 15.08 44.04
C THR A 131 1.86 15.32 45.13
N PRO A 132 1.81 16.47 45.84
CA PRO A 132 2.73 16.72 46.92
C PRO A 132 2.65 15.58 47.94
N PRO A 133 3.78 15.05 48.43
CA PRO A 133 3.77 14.06 49.50
C PRO A 133 3.09 14.63 50.75
N GLU A 134 2.28 13.78 51.42
CA GLU A 134 1.49 14.14 52.62
C GLU A 134 2.35 14.70 53.78
N SER A 135 3.67 14.54 53.75
CA SER A 135 4.58 15.00 54.80
C SER A 135 4.92 16.50 54.75
N SER A 136 4.36 17.28 53.82
CA SER A 136 4.82 18.65 53.57
C SER A 136 4.20 19.77 54.44
N VAL A 137 3.30 19.49 55.39
CA VAL A 137 2.91 20.49 56.40
C VAL A 137 2.53 19.83 57.74
N PRO A 138 3.40 19.95 58.76
CA PRO A 138 2.94 20.56 60.00
C PRO A 138 3.88 21.70 60.35
N VAL A 139 3.59 22.90 59.85
CA VAL A 139 4.16 24.10 60.44
C VAL A 139 3.29 24.44 61.66
N ASP A 140 3.58 23.81 62.79
CA ASP A 140 3.17 24.33 64.10
C ASP A 140 3.94 25.64 64.32
N ILE A 141 3.44 26.74 63.76
CA ILE A 141 3.85 28.07 64.20
C ILE A 141 3.20 28.29 65.56
N SER A 142 3.92 27.97 66.62
CA SER A 142 3.59 28.45 67.95
C SER A 142 3.85 29.97 68.00
N PRO A 143 2.96 30.76 68.64
CA PRO A 143 3.02 32.21 68.67
C PRO A 143 4.22 32.76 69.45
#